data_AF-A0A9X5X8J7-F1
#
_entry.id   AF-A0A9X5X8J7-F1
#
_cell.length_a   1.000
_cell.length_b   1.000
_cell.length_c   1.000
_cell.angle_alpha   90.00
_cell.angle_beta   90.00
_cell.angle_gamma   90.00
#
_symmetry.space_group_name_H-M   'P 1'
#
loop_
_entity.id
_entity.type
_entity.pdbx_description
1 polymer ?
#
loop_
_entity_poly.entity_id
_entity_poly.type
_entity_poly.pdbx_seq_one_letter_code
_entity_poly.pdbx_strand_id
1 'polypeptide(L)' 'MPLHGEYEPSATSWVRDQVAQYEATDGAEGGTFLDLPVIILTTKGVKSGKIRKMPLMRV' A
#
# COMPACT_ATOMS: atom_id res chain seq x y z
N MET A 1 10.87 0.25 -15.13
CA MET A 1 11.30 -1.05 -14.59
C MET A 1 10.47 -1.34 -13.35
N PRO A 2 9.93 -2.55 -13.17
CA PRO A 2 9.25 -2.90 -11.92
C PRO A 2 10.24 -2.81 -10.75
N LEU A 3 9.75 -2.38 -9.59
CA LEU A 3 10.58 -2.32 -8.38
C LEU A 3 10.79 -3.75 -7.87
N HIS A 4 12.06 -4.18 -7.83
CA HIS A 4 12.44 -5.49 -7.32
C HIS A 4 12.97 -5.35 -5.87
N GLY A 5 12.50 -6.23 -4.98
CA GLY A 5 12.93 -6.32 -3.60
C GLY A 5 11.94 -7.09 -2.72
N GLU A 6 12.35 -7.39 -1.50
CA GLU A 6 11.48 -8.00 -0.49
C GLU A 6 10.45 -6.97 -0.01
N TYR A 7 9.17 -7.35 0.02
CA TYR A 7 8.11 -6.52 0.57
C TYR A 7 8.15 -6.52 2.09
N GLU A 8 8.31 -5.34 2.68
CA GLU A 8 8.18 -5.14 4.12
C GLU A 8 6.88 -4.37 4.40
N PRO A 9 5.88 -5.03 5.02
CA PRO A 9 4.65 -4.38 5.45
C PRO A 9 4.90 -3.21 6.41
N SER A 10 3.99 -2.23 6.44
CA SER A 10 4.02 -1.12 7.41
C SER A 10 4.04 -1.66 8.85
N ALA A 11 4.63 -0.98 9.83
CA ALA A 11 4.54 -1.39 11.24
C ALA A 11 3.13 -1.24 11.83
N THR A 12 2.33 -0.35 11.26
CA THR A 12 0.96 -0.05 11.70
C THR A 12 -0.02 -1.10 11.17
N SER A 13 -0.83 -1.72 12.04
CA SER A 13 -1.76 -2.81 11.69
C SER A 13 -2.77 -2.40 10.62
N TRP A 14 -3.55 -1.35 10.87
CA TRP A 14 -4.61 -0.92 9.94
C TRP A 14 -4.08 -0.60 8.53
N VAL A 15 -2.85 -0.09 8.42
CA VAL A 15 -2.20 0.20 7.13
C VAL A 15 -1.92 -1.09 6.36
N ARG A 16 -1.39 -2.11 7.04
CA ARG A 16 -1.12 -3.41 6.40
C ARG A 16 -2.41 -4.10 5.99
N ASP A 17 -3.42 -4.05 6.85
CA ASP A 17 -4.70 -4.70 6.62
C ASP A 17 -5.40 -4.07 5.41
N GLN A 18 -5.41 -2.73 5.33
CA GLN A 18 -5.96 -2.01 4.18
C GLN A 18 -5.22 -2.33 2.89
N VAL A 19 -3.88 -2.39 2.90
CA VAL A 19 -3.08 -2.77 1.73
C VAL A 19 -3.40 -4.20 1.30
N ALA A 20 -3.48 -5.14 2.24
CA ALA A 20 -3.78 -6.54 1.95
C ALA A 20 -5.19 -6.71 1.37
N GLN A 21 -6.19 -6.01 1.90
CA GLN A 21 -7.56 -6.03 1.37
C GLN A 21 -7.65 -5.40 -0.01
N TYR A 22 -7.00 -4.25 -0.21
CA TYR A 22 -6.95 -3.59 -1.51
C TYR A 22 -6.35 -4.52 -2.57
N GLU A 23 -5.22 -5.18 -2.27
CA GLU A 23 -4.55 -6.07 -3.22
C GLU A 23 -5.29 -7.39 -3.43
N ALA A 24 -6.01 -7.90 -2.42
CA ALA A 24 -6.80 -9.12 -2.55
C ALA A 24 -8.06 -8.94 -3.40
N THR A 25 -8.58 -7.71 -3.47
CA THR A 25 -9.88 -7.39 -4.10
C THR A 25 -9.76 -6.46 -5.29
N ASP A 26 -8.54 -6.20 -5.76
CA ASP A 26 -8.23 -5.21 -6.81
C ASP A 26 -8.87 -3.82 -6.53
N GLY A 27 -8.93 -3.43 -5.26
CA GLY A 27 -9.46 -2.15 -4.80
C GLY A 27 -10.97 -2.08 -4.62
N ALA A 28 -11.70 -3.20 -4.75
CA ALA A 28 -13.13 -3.25 -4.41
C ALA A 28 -13.37 -3.06 -2.91
N GLU A 29 -12.50 -3.61 -2.07
CA GLU A 29 -12.48 -3.43 -0.62
C GLU A 29 -11.20 -2.70 -0.19
N GLY A 30 -11.30 -1.79 0.79
CA GLY A 30 -10.15 -0.98 1.24
C GLY A 30 -9.71 0.12 0.27
N GLY A 31 -10.40 0.26 -0.87
CA GLY A 31 -10.18 1.30 -1.89
C GLY A 31 -10.72 2.68 -1.55
N THR A 32 -11.39 2.82 -0.40
CA THR A 32 -11.85 4.11 0.12
C THR A 32 -11.37 4.33 1.54
N PHE A 33 -11.12 5.59 1.89
CA PHE A 33 -10.86 6.04 3.25
C PHE A 33 -11.60 7.36 3.45
N LEU A 34 -12.51 7.41 4.43
CA LEU A 34 -13.41 8.55 4.64
C LEU A 34 -14.18 8.94 3.35
N ASP A 35 -14.71 7.94 2.64
CA ASP A 35 -15.42 8.09 1.35
C ASP A 35 -14.59 8.68 0.20
N LEU A 36 -13.28 8.85 0.40
CA LEU A 36 -12.35 9.31 -0.63
C LEU A 36 -11.60 8.14 -1.25
N PRO A 37 -11.35 8.17 -2.57
CA PRO A 37 -10.63 7.10 -3.24
C PRO A 37 -9.17 7.03 -2.77
N VAL A 38 -8.70 5.81 -2.54
CA VAL A 38 -7.34 5.50 -2.11
C VAL A 38 -6.59 4.80 -3.25
N ILE A 39 -5.29 5.05 -3.33
CA ILE A 39 -4.36 4.29 -4.18
C ILE A 39 -3.25 3.68 -3.33
N ILE A 40 -2.72 2.53 -3.75
CA ILE A 40 -1.56 1.92 -3.11
C ILE A 40 -0.29 2.37 -3.83
N LEU A 41 0.48 3.24 -3.18
CA LEU A 41 1.79 3.65 -3.66
C LEU A 41 2.83 2.60 -3.25
N THR A 42 3.53 2.06 -4.25
CA THR A 42 4.67 1.17 -4.04
C THR A 42 5.97 1.97 -4.18
N THR A 43 6.79 1.96 -3.13
CA THR A 43 8.10 2.65 -3.10
C THR A 43 9.22 1.69 -2.73
N LYS A 44 10.45 2.06 -3.09
CA LYS A 44 11.66 1.39 -2.62
C LYS A 44 12.27 2.21 -1.49
N GLY A 45 12.43 1.61 -0.31
CA GLY A 45 13.03 2.27 0.84
C GLY A 45 14.47 2.66 0.57
N VAL A 46 14.81 3.95 0.69
CA VAL A 46 16.16 4.46 0.39
C VAL A 46 17.25 3.88 1.28
N LYS A 47 16.92 3.56 2.54
CA LYS A 47 17.86 2.99 3.51
C LYS A 47 17.89 1.46 3.48
N SER A 48 16.72 0.83 3.47
CA SER A 48 16.60 -0.64 3.56
C SER A 48 16.63 -1.35 2.22
N GLY A 49 16.43 -0.64 1.10
CA GLY A 49 16.27 -1.23 -0.24
C GLY A 49 14.98 -2.04 -0.43
N LYS A 50 14.18 -2.21 0.62
CA LYS A 50 12.95 -3.03 0.63
C LYS A 50 11.78 -2.31 -0.02
N ILE A 51 10.84 -3.10 -0.53
CA ILE A 51 9.60 -2.58 -1.10
C ILE A 51 8.65 -2.22 0.04
N ARG A 52 8.06 -1.03 -0.03
CA ARG A 52 7.05 -0.54 0.90
C ARG A 52 5.80 -0.15 0.14
N LYS A 53 4.64 -0.49 0.70
CA LYS A 53 3.33 -0.18 0.14
C LYS A 53 2.57 0.70 1.12
N MET A 54 2.03 1.81 0.64
CA MET A 54 1.33 2.79 1.48
C MET A 54 0.04 3.23 0.78
N PRO A 55 -1.10 3.24 1.49
CA PRO A 55 -2.33 3.83 1.00
C PRO A 55 -2.21 5.36 1.02
N LEU A 56 -2.56 6.02 -0.07
CA LEU A 56 -2.64 7.47 -0.18
C LEU A 56 -4.00 7.87 -0.76
N MET A 57 -4.52 9.00 -0.30
CA MET A 57 -5.75 9.56 -0.88
C MET A 57 -5.45 10.13 -2.27
N ARG A 58 -6.34 9.85 -3.21
CA ARG A 58 -6.36 10.48 -4.52
C ARG A 58 -7.28 11.70 -4.43
N VAL A 59 -6.70 12.88 -4.64
CA VAL A 59 -7.39 14.18 -4.71
C VAL A 59 -7.38 14.73 -6.13
#